data_AF-A0A2G4T8H8-F1
#
_entry.id   AF-A0A2G4T8H8-F1
#
_cell.length_a   1.000
_cell.length_b   1.000
_cell.length_c   1.000
_cell.angle_alpha   90.00
_cell.angle_beta   90.00
_cell.angle_gamma   90.00
#
_symmetry.space_group_name_H-M   'P 1'
#
loop_
_entity.id
_entity.type
_entity.pdbx_description
1 polymer ?
#
loop_
_entity_poly.entity_id
_entity_poly.type
_entity_poly.pdbx_seq_one_letter_code
_entity_poly.pdbx_strand_id
1 'polypeptide(L)' 'LEEAKKNHEPIYVHCKAGKSRSITAILAYLVTSERWTLKQAYRHVIKARPTMSPNIGFITELMKME' A
#
# COMPACT_ATOMS: atom_id res chain seq x y z
N LEU A 1 -6.77 -9.93 -0.86
CA LEU A 1 -6.13 -9.33 -2.04
C LEU A 1 -5.76 -10.42 -3.05
N GLU A 2 -5.04 -11.46 -2.64
CA GLU A 2 -4.64 -12.57 -3.55
C GLU A 2 -5.82 -13.29 -4.22
N GLU A 3 -6.86 -13.66 -3.47
CA GLU A 3 -8.01 -14.38 -4.04
C GLU A 3 -8.76 -13.53 -5.07
N ALA A 4 -9.08 -12.29 -4.73
CA ALA A 4 -9.68 -11.34 -5.67
C ALA A 4 -8.77 -11.07 -6.88
N LYS A 5 -7.43 -11.00 -6.71
CA LYS A 5 -6.49 -10.91 -7.85
C LYS A 5 -6.58 -12.15 -8.75
N LYS A 6 -6.61 -13.36 -8.17
CA LYS A 6 -6.76 -14.63 -8.92
C LYS A 6 -8.07 -14.66 -9.71
N ASN A 7 -9.15 -14.14 -9.13
CA ASN A 7 -10.48 -14.08 -9.76
C ASN A 7 -10.68 -12.85 -10.66
N HIS A 8 -9.67 -11.98 -10.81
CA HIS A 8 -9.76 -10.72 -11.55
C HIS A 8 -10.90 -9.80 -11.06
N GLU A 9 -11.14 -9.82 -9.75
CA GLU A 9 -12.18 -9.01 -9.11
C GLU A 9 -11.64 -7.63 -8.69
N PRO A 10 -12.44 -6.56 -8.86
CA PRO A 10 -12.05 -5.24 -8.40
C PRO A 10 -12.05 -5.16 -6.87
N ILE A 11 -11.06 -4.48 -6.31
CA ILE A 11 -10.91 -4.32 -4.86
C ILE A 11 -10.90 -2.85 -4.49
N TYR A 12 -11.71 -2.49 -3.50
CA TYR A 12 -11.71 -1.15 -2.90
C TYR A 12 -11.17 -1.20 -1.47
N VAL A 13 -9.97 -0.63 -1.25
CA VAL A 13 -9.36 -0.52 0.07
C VAL A 13 -9.49 0.91 0.59
N HIS A 14 -10.16 1.09 1.72
CA HIS A 14 -10.41 2.42 2.28
C HIS A 14 -10.10 2.54 3.77
N CYS A 15 -9.96 3.79 4.22
CA CYS A 15 -9.97 4.17 5.62
C CYS A 15 -10.69 5.52 5.74
N LYS A 16 -10.89 6.04 6.95
CA LYS A 16 -11.67 7.29 7.17
C LYS A 16 -11.25 8.46 6.27
N ALA A 17 -9.95 8.68 6.06
CA ALA A 17 -9.44 9.82 5.30
C ALA A 17 -8.80 9.43 3.96
N GLY A 18 -8.56 8.15 3.69
CA GLY A 18 -7.83 7.70 2.50
C GLY A 18 -6.41 8.28 2.38
N LYS A 19 -5.73 8.53 3.50
CA LYS A 19 -4.38 9.12 3.54
C LYS A 19 -3.31 8.21 4.16
N SER A 20 -3.65 7.48 5.22
CA SER A 20 -2.68 6.76 6.05
C SER A 20 -2.93 5.25 6.03
N ARG A 21 -3.84 4.74 6.87
CA ARG A 21 -4.11 3.29 7.05
C ARG A 21 -4.33 2.49 5.74
N SER A 22 -5.22 2.95 4.86
CA SER A 22 -5.50 2.26 3.60
C SER A 22 -4.30 2.28 2.65
N ILE A 23 -3.54 3.39 2.64
CA ILE A 23 -2.30 3.50 1.86
C ILE A 23 -1.26 2.53 2.41
N THR A 24 -1.10 2.45 3.74
CA THR A 24 -0.19 1.49 4.37
C THR A 24 -0.54 0.05 4.01
N ALA A 25 -1.83 -0.32 4.00
CA ALA A 25 -2.24 -1.66 3.58
C ALA A 25 -1.88 -1.96 2.10
N ILE A 26 -2.05 -0.98 1.21
CA ILE A 26 -1.64 -1.10 -0.20
C ILE A 26 -0.12 -1.23 -0.33
N LEU A 27 0.65 -0.40 0.40
CA LEU A 27 2.11 -0.47 0.38
C LEU A 27 2.61 -1.81 0.92
N ALA A 28 2.04 -2.30 2.02
CA ALA A 28 2.37 -3.61 2.58
C ALA A 28 2.15 -4.71 1.54
N TYR A 29 0.99 -4.71 0.87
CA TYR A 29 0.70 -5.66 -0.19
C TYR A 29 1.73 -5.64 -1.31
N LEU A 30 2.08 -4.46 -1.82
CA LEU A 30 3.06 -4.33 -2.90
C LEU A 30 4.45 -4.83 -2.46
N VAL A 31 4.85 -4.58 -1.21
CA VAL A 31 6.13 -5.03 -0.67
C VAL A 31 6.15 -6.55 -0.46
N THR A 32 5.16 -7.10 0.23
CA THR A 32 5.18 -8.50 0.66
C THR A 32 4.70 -9.48 -0.41
N SER A 33 3.64 -9.13 -1.14
CA SER A 33 3.04 -10.01 -2.16
C SER A 33 3.67 -9.80 -3.53
N GLU A 34 3.79 -8.55 -3.98
CA GLU A 34 4.36 -8.24 -5.31
C GLU A 34 5.89 -8.15 -5.32
N ARG A 35 6.54 -8.26 -4.14
CA ARG A 35 8.01 -8.20 -3.98
C ARG A 35 8.61 -6.88 -4.51
N TRP A 36 7.85 -5.79 -4.43
CA TRP A 36 8.37 -4.47 -4.77
C TRP A 36 9.21 -3.93 -3.64
N THR A 37 10.23 -3.14 -3.98
CA THR A 37 10.88 -2.33 -2.94
C THR A 37 9.88 -1.32 -2.37
N LEU A 38 10.00 -0.97 -1.10
CA LEU A 38 9.16 0.06 -0.47
C LEU A 38 9.24 1.38 -1.23
N LYS A 39 10.43 1.71 -1.76
CA LYS A 39 10.67 2.89 -2.59
C LYS A 39 9.86 2.86 -3.89
N GLN A 40 9.79 1.72 -4.58
CA GLN A 40 8.99 1.56 -5.79
C GLN A 40 7.49 1.65 -5.47
N ALA A 41 7.03 0.93 -4.44
CA ALA A 41 5.64 0.96 -3.99
C ALA A 41 5.20 2.38 -3.62
N TYR A 42 6.00 3.10 -2.82
CA TYR A 42 5.70 4.47 -2.42
C TYR A 42 5.59 5.40 -3.63
N ARG A 43 6.55 5.34 -4.56
CA ARG A 43 6.55 6.14 -5.80
C ARG A 43 5.37 5.83 -6.70
N HIS A 44 4.92 4.59 -6.73
CA HIS A 44 3.74 4.20 -7.50
C HIS A 44 2.47 4.79 -6.88
N VAL A 45 2.28 4.61 -5.57
CA VAL A 45 1.04 5.04 -4.89
C VAL A 45 0.94 6.56 -4.79
N ILE A 46 2.03 7.31 -4.58
CA ILE A 46 2.00 8.78 -4.51
C ILE A 46 1.59 9.41 -5.86
N LYS A 47 1.94 8.78 -6.99
CA LYS A 47 1.51 9.23 -8.32
C LYS A 47 0.00 9.07 -8.51
N ALA A 48 -0.57 7.96 -8.03
CA ALA A 48 -2.01 7.71 -8.09
C ALA A 48 -2.80 8.49 -7.03
N ARG A 49 -2.20 8.76 -5.87
CA ARG A 49 -2.83 9.45 -4.74
C ARG A 49 -1.87 10.50 -4.12
N PRO A 50 -1.77 11.71 -4.69
CA PRO A 50 -0.83 12.74 -4.22
C PRO A 50 -1.05 13.19 -2.76
N THR A 51 -2.26 13.01 -2.23
CA THR A 51 -2.60 13.39 -0.85
C THR A 51 -2.25 12.31 0.18
N MET A 52 -1.59 11.21 -0.22
CA MET A 52 -1.21 10.17 0.72
C MET A 52 -0.21 10.71 1.75
N SER A 53 -0.36 10.27 2.98
CA SER A 53 0.53 10.60 4.09
C SER A 53 0.42 9.48 5.13
N PRO A 54 1.06 8.32 4.89
CA PRO A 54 1.26 7.31 5.91
C PRO A 54 1.99 7.92 7.10
N ASN A 55 1.61 7.54 8.32
CA ASN A 55 2.35 8.03 9.49
C ASN A 55 3.75 7.36 9.52
N ILE A 56 4.71 8.01 10.15
CA ILE A 56 6.11 7.53 10.18
C ILE A 56 6.24 6.12 10.76
N GLY A 57 5.49 5.78 11.82
CA GLY A 57 5.49 4.45 12.42
C GLY A 57 5.03 3.35 11.45
N PHE A 58 4.09 3.65 10.54
CA PHE A 58 3.74 2.73 9.47
C PHE A 58 4.86 2.56 8.45
N ILE A 59 5.56 3.64 8.07
CA ILE A 59 6.71 3.54 7.17
C ILE A 59 7.83 2.73 7.81
N THR A 60 8.13 2.97 9.08
CA THR A 60 9.12 2.20 9.84
C THR A 60 8.77 0.71 9.89
N GLU A 61 7.50 0.38 10.09
CA GLU A 61 7.09 -1.03 10.09
C GLU A 61 7.18 -1.67 8.70
N LEU A 62 6.81 -0.94 7.65
CA LEU A 62 6.96 -1.40 6.27
C LEU A 62 8.42 -1.65 5.89
N MET A 63 9.36 -0.83 6.39
CA MET A 63 10.80 -1.05 6.17
C MET A 63 11.33 -2.33 6.81
N LYS A 64 10.66 -2.86 7.84
CA LYS A 64 11.02 -4.16 8.45
C LYS A 64 10.44 -5.36 7.69
N MET A 65 9.40 -5.12 6.87
CA MET A 65 8.73 -6.16 6.08
C MET A 65 9.33 -6.33 4.69
N GLU A 66 10.07 -5.31 4.21
CA GLU A 66 10.90 -5.36 3.00
C GLU A 66 12.13 -6.25 3.21
#